data_AF-I3SCL5-F1
#
_entry.id   AF-I3SCL5-F1
#
_cell.length_a   1.000
_cell.length_b   1.000
_cell.length_c   1.000
_cell.angle_alpha   90.00
_cell.angle_beta   90.00
_cell.angle_gamma   90.00
#
_symmetry.space_group_name_H-M   'P 1'
#
loop_
_entity.id
_entity.type
_entity.pdbx_description
1 polymer ?
#
loop_
_entity_poly.entity_id
_entity_poly.type
_entity_poly.pdbx_seq_one_letter_code
_entity_poly.pdbx_strand_id
1 'polypeptide(L)' 'MKKVFSHLFCLQLEEDVNEVHFALKSESCIEDDCFSEASLKLDKLLKFKHPQIGQNIINATKKIIRLS' A
#
# COMPACT_ATOMS: atom_id res chain seq x y z
N MET A 1 12.03 -8.45 -6.17
CA MET A 1 11.65 -7.42 -5.19
C MET A 1 12.35 -6.08 -5.42
N LYS A 2 13.70 -5.98 -5.44
CA LYS A 2 14.41 -4.70 -5.70
C LYS A 2 13.97 -3.94 -6.96
N LYS A 3 13.62 -4.65 -8.05
CA LYS A 3 13.14 -4.04 -9.31
C LYS A 3 11.82 -3.27 -9.22
N VAL A 4 11.02 -3.50 -8.17
CA VAL A 4 9.68 -2.90 -7.99
C VAL A 4 9.70 -1.80 -6.92
N PHE A 5 10.67 -1.84 -6.01
CA PHE A 5 10.82 -0.88 -4.92
C PHE A 5 12.11 -0.08 -5.12
N SER A 6 12.00 1.05 -5.81
CA SER A 6 13.11 1.99 -6.08
C SER A 6 13.83 2.48 -4.82
N HIS A 7 13.17 2.37 -3.65
CA HIS A 7 13.67 2.83 -2.36
C HIS A 7 14.00 1.69 -1.38
N LEU A 8 14.22 0.47 -1.90
CA LEU A 8 14.66 -0.67 -1.09
C LEU A 8 16.18 -0.85 -1.20
N PHE A 9 16.87 -0.52 -0.12
CA PHE A 9 18.30 -0.70 0.03
C PHE A 9 18.60 -2.03 0.71
N CYS A 10 19.80 -2.55 0.49
CA CYS A 10 20.22 -3.84 1.00
C CYS A 10 21.68 -3.74 1.36
N LEU A 11 22.00 -4.14 2.59
CA LEU A 11 23.37 -4.31 3.06
C LEU A 11 23.61 -5.80 3.24
N GLN A 12 24.59 -6.32 2.50
CA GLN A 12 25.14 -7.65 2.71
C GLN A 12 26.51 -7.47 3.36
N LEU A 13 26.68 -8.02 4.56
CA LEU A 13 27.97 -8.03 5.25
C LEU A 13 28.71 -9.32 4.86
N GLU A 14 29.98 -9.20 4.51
CA GLU A 14 30.78 -10.31 3.96
C GLU A 14 30.89 -11.53 4.90
N GLU A 15 30.68 -11.35 6.20
CA GLU A 15 30.82 -12.40 7.21
C GLU A 15 29.49 -12.88 7.83
N ASP A 16 28.35 -12.29 7.43
CA ASP A 16 27.06 -12.54 8.07
C ASP A 16 26.00 -12.94 7.02
N VAL A 17 25.34 -14.09 7.21
CA VAL A 17 24.30 -14.62 6.29
C VAL A 17 23.00 -13.81 6.31
N ASN A 18 22.92 -12.77 7.13
CA ASN A 18 21.72 -11.98 7.34
C ASN A 18 21.65 -10.80 6.33
N GLU A 19 20.73 -10.89 5.37
CA GLU A 19 20.43 -9.78 4.46
C GLU A 19 19.58 -8.74 5.19
N VAL A 20 20.12 -7.54 5.42
CA VAL A 20 19.37 -6.44 6.03
C VAL A 20 18.78 -5.55 4.94
N HIS A 21 17.45 -5.48 4.90
CA HIS A 21 16.72 -4.60 3.99
C HIS A 21 16.32 -3.32 4.70
N PHE A 22 16.66 -2.18 4.08
CA PHE A 22 16.22 -0.86 4.52
C PHE A 22 15.25 -0.28 3.49
N ALA A 23 14.17 0.33 3.96
CA ALA A 23 13.24 1.04 3.10
C ALA A 23 13.14 2.49 3.56
N LEU A 24 13.45 3.43 2.66
CA LEU A 24 13.17 4.84 2.90
C LEU A 24 11.74 5.12 2.46
N LYS A 25 10.90 5.61 3.37
CA LYS A 25 9.56 6.11 3.03
C LYS A 25 9.69 7.51 2.41
N SER A 26 10.28 7.60 1.23
CA SER A 26 10.45 8.86 0.48
C SER A 26 9.21 9.25 -0.31
N GLU A 27 8.42 8.26 -0.75
CA GLU A 27 7.20 8.48 -1.54
C GLU A 27 5.99 7.90 -0.81
N SER A 28 4.98 8.73 -0.58
CA SER A 28 3.65 8.20 -0.26
C SER A 28 3.07 7.63 -1.54
N CYS A 29 2.67 6.35 -1.53
CA CYS A 29 2.04 5.72 -2.68
C CYS A 29 0.70 6.37 -3.08
N ILE A 30 0.14 7.20 -2.20
CA ILE A 30 -1.10 7.96 -2.39
C ILE A 30 -0.91 9.33 -1.71
N GLU A 31 -1.15 10.44 -2.41
CA GLU A 31 -1.21 11.76 -1.78
C GLU A 31 -2.33 11.80 -0.73
N ASP A 32 -2.14 12.53 0.37
CA ASP A 32 -3.08 12.51 1.50
C ASP A 32 -4.51 12.95 1.11
N ASP A 33 -4.63 13.80 0.10
CA ASP A 33 -5.93 14.28 -0.40
C ASP A 33 -6.65 13.23 -1.29
N CYS A 34 -5.95 12.15 -1.67
CA CYS A 34 -6.44 11.15 -2.61
C CYS A 34 -7.13 9.94 -1.95
N PHE A 35 -7.20 9.82 -0.62
CA PHE A 35 -7.86 8.65 0.00
C PHE A 35 -9.35 8.52 -0.40
N SER A 36 -10.06 9.65 -0.46
CA SER A 36 -11.45 9.69 -0.92
C SER A 36 -11.58 9.22 -2.37
N GLU A 37 -10.69 9.69 -3.25
CA GLU A 37 -10.68 9.30 -4.67
C GLU A 37 -10.23 7.84 -4.87
N ALA A 38 -9.31 7.35 -4.05
CA ALA A 38 -8.83 5.98 -4.07
C ALA A 38 -9.95 4.98 -3.76
N SER A 39 -10.85 5.30 -2.82
CA SER A 39 -12.02 4.47 -2.52
C SER A 39 -12.96 4.33 -3.74
N LEU A 40 -13.14 5.41 -4.51
CA LEU A 40 -13.94 5.40 -5.74
C LEU A 40 -13.27 4.62 -6.87
N LYS A 41 -11.94 4.73 -7.00
CA LYS A 41 -11.16 3.93 -7.95
C LYS A 41 -11.23 2.44 -7.62
N LEU A 42 -11.15 2.10 -6.33
CA LEU A 42 -11.24 0.72 -5.84
C LEU A 42 -12.59 0.09 -6.19
N ASP A 43 -13.69 0.82 -5.99
CA ASP A 43 -15.05 0.38 -6.34
C ASP A 43 -15.18 0.04 -7.84
N LYS A 44 -14.57 0.85 -8.71
CA LYS A 44 -14.59 0.63 -10.17
C LYS A 44 -13.73 -0.55 -10.63
N LEU A 45 -12.65 -0.85 -9.92
CA LEU A 45 -11.70 -1.89 -10.30
C LEU A 45 -12.12 -3.28 -9.80
N LEU A 46 -12.81 -3.35 -8.66
CA LEU A 46 -13.15 -4.61 -8.04
C LEU A 46 -14.49 -5.15 -8.52
N LYS A 47 -14.45 -6.30 -9.20
CA LYS A 47 -15.63 -7.12 -9.45
C LYS A 47 -15.77 -8.13 -8.31
N PHE A 48 -16.62 -7.83 -7.34
CA PHE A 48 -16.85 -8.75 -6.24
C PHE A 48 -17.81 -9.87 -6.64
N LYS A 49 -17.39 -11.13 -6.46
CA LYS A 49 -18.26 -12.30 -6.60
C LYS A 49 -19.43 -12.28 -5.61
N HIS A 50 -19.24 -11.63 -4.45
CA HIS A 50 -20.23 -11.46 -3.39
C HIS A 50 -20.45 -9.96 -3.13
N PRO A 51 -21.56 -9.37 -3.60
CA PRO A 51 -21.81 -7.93 -3.50
C PRO A 51 -21.77 -7.39 -2.06
N GLN A 52 -22.26 -8.18 -1.09
CA GLN A 52 -22.27 -7.79 0.32
C GLN A 52 -20.86 -7.62 0.90
N ILE A 53 -19.94 -8.51 0.55
CA ILE A 53 -18.54 -8.43 0.98
C ILE A 53 -17.88 -7.19 0.33
N GLY A 54 -18.16 -6.97 -0.96
CA GLY A 54 -17.68 -5.80 -1.67
C GLY A 54 -18.11 -4.50 -1.01
N GLN A 55 -19.40 -4.38 -0.69
CA GLN A 55 -19.94 -3.20 -0.04
C GLN A 55 -19.31 -2.95 1.34
N ASN A 56 -19.05 -4.01 2.11
CA ASN A 56 -18.38 -3.90 3.41
C ASN A 56 -16.94 -3.37 3.27
N ILE A 57 -16.20 -3.83 2.25
CA ILE A 57 -14.83 -3.36 1.96
C ILE A 57 -14.86 -1.87 1.58
N ILE A 58 -15.73 -1.46 0.65
CA ILE A 58 -15.84 -0.05 0.24
C ILE A 58 -16.29 0.85 1.39
N ASN A 59 -17.19 0.38 2.26
CA ASN A 59 -17.60 1.13 3.44
C ASN A 59 -16.47 1.26 4.46
N ALA A 60 -15.64 0.24 4.61
CA ALA A 60 -14.46 0.30 5.46
C ALA A 60 -13.43 1.30 4.91
N THR A 61 -13.19 1.32 3.60
CA THR A 61 -12.23 2.27 3.00
C THR A 61 -12.62 3.72 3.20
N LYS A 62 -13.92 4.04 3.21
CA LYS A 62 -14.43 5.40 3.48
C LYS A 62 -14.18 5.88 4.92
N LYS A 63 -13.91 4.95 5.85
CA LYS A 63 -13.61 5.24 7.27
C LYS A 63 -12.12 5.36 7.55
N ILE A 64 -11.26 5.10 6.56
CA ILE A 64 -9.82 5.29 6.69
C ILE A 64 -9.58 6.79 6.71
N ILE A 65 -9.41 7.34 7.90
CA ILE A 65 -8.98 8.72 8.13
C ILE A 65 -7.54 8.61 8.65
N ARG A 66 -6.62 9.37 8.05
CA ARG A 66 -5.24 9.41 8.54
C ARG A 66 -5.27 9.91 9.99
N LEU A 67 -4.71 9.13 10.92
CA LEU A 67 -4.31 9.64 12.23
C LEU A 67 -3.15 10.59 11.95
N SER A 68 -3.47 11.87 11.79
CA SER A 68 -2.50 12.96 11.66
C SER A 68 -1.78 13.21 12.97
#